data_AF-A0AAU3T9J1-F1
#
_entry.id   AF-A0AAU3T9J1-F1
#
_cell.length_a   1.000
_cell.length_b   1.000
_cell.length_c   1.000
_cell.angle_alpha   90.00
_cell.angle_beta   90.00
_cell.angle_gamma   90.00
#
_symmetry.space_group_name_H-M   'P 1'
#
loop_
_entity.id
_entity.type
_entity.pdbx_description
1 polymer ?
#
loop_
_entity_poly.entity_id
_entity_poly.type
_entity_poly.pdbx_seq_one_letter_code
_entity_poly.pdbx_strand_id
1 'polypeptide(L)'
;MATNRVLGWLESKKNLAGSACGLVGVGLTVTGVAGTYWPLVVAGLYGAGALIAPPEPPAPPEPVGPTEQLGGVRERFGRLREYVAEVELPAPAEGRLAELMDLYGALLEPGWVADVLAADPESVHALSRAIELDVPECVDTYNRTRWWTRLTPGGESPERHLERQLSLLSEEAERLTADLRETEARRQQTHTTYLEERGQHS
;
A
#
# COMPACT_ATOMS: atom_id res chain seq x y z
N MET A 1 -12.05 -22.92 23.67
CA MET A 1 -11.37 -21.59 23.76
C MET A 1 -10.15 -21.56 24.68
N ALA A 2 -10.06 -22.36 25.76
CA ALA A 2 -8.85 -22.41 26.61
C ALA A 2 -7.66 -23.14 25.95
N THR A 3 -7.92 -24.21 25.17
CA THR A 3 -6.90 -25.03 24.50
C THR A 3 -6.05 -24.25 23.51
N ASN A 4 -6.63 -23.25 22.83
CA ASN A 4 -5.95 -22.46 21.80
C ASN A 4 -4.93 -21.46 22.39
N ARG A 5 -5.17 -20.98 23.63
CA ARG A 5 -4.22 -20.13 24.35
C ARG A 5 -3.01 -20.92 24.87
N VAL A 6 -3.22 -22.19 25.26
CA VAL A 6 -2.14 -23.07 25.73
C VAL A 6 -1.25 -23.52 24.57
N LEU A 7 -1.85 -23.85 23.42
CA LEU A 7 -1.11 -24.14 22.17
C LEU A 7 -0.31 -22.93 21.68
N GLY A 8 -0.91 -21.73 21.66
CA GLY A 8 -0.20 -20.50 21.29
C GLY A 8 0.92 -20.10 22.28
N TRP A 9 0.81 -20.50 23.54
CA TRP A 9 1.88 -20.30 24.53
C TRP A 9 3.03 -21.32 24.38
N LEU A 10 2.74 -22.52 23.87
CA LEU A 10 3.75 -23.55 23.53
C LEU A 10 4.49 -23.25 22.22
N GLU A 11 3.81 -22.67 21.23
CA GLU A 11 4.44 -22.21 19.97
C GLU A 11 5.17 -20.87 20.09
N SER A 12 5.02 -20.16 21.20
CA SER A 12 5.69 -18.89 21.43
C SER A 12 7.21 -19.08 21.54
N LYS A 13 7.98 -18.33 20.73
CA LYS A 13 9.45 -18.26 20.80
C LYS A 13 9.97 -17.95 22.22
N LYS A 14 9.13 -17.36 23.08
CA LYS A 14 9.37 -17.13 24.52
C LYS A 14 9.50 -18.42 25.33
N ASN A 15 8.75 -19.47 25.00
CA ASN A 15 8.83 -20.79 25.66
C ASN A 15 10.09 -21.55 25.23
N LEU A 16 10.51 -21.38 23.97
CA LEU A 16 11.74 -21.96 23.42
C LEU A 16 13.00 -21.31 24.02
N ALA A 17 13.00 -19.97 24.20
CA ALA A 17 14.05 -19.25 24.91
C ALA A 17 14.07 -19.58 26.41
N GLY A 18 12.88 -19.70 27.04
CA GLY A 18 12.74 -20.12 28.43
C GLY A 18 13.22 -21.56 28.67
N SER A 19 12.93 -22.48 27.75
CA SER A 19 13.37 -23.88 27.83
C SER A 19 14.88 -24.04 27.57
N ALA A 20 15.46 -23.25 26.65
CA ALA A 20 16.90 -23.23 26.42
C ALA A 20 17.68 -22.68 27.63
N CYS A 21 17.19 -21.62 28.28
CA CYS A 21 17.76 -21.12 29.54
C CYS A 21 17.53 -22.08 30.72
N GLY A 22 16.37 -22.77 30.77
CA GLY A 22 16.10 -23.82 31.75
C GLY A 22 17.09 -24.98 31.66
N LEU A 23 17.49 -25.40 30.45
CA LEU A 23 18.51 -26.43 30.23
C LEU A 23 19.92 -25.99 30.69
N VAL A 24 20.28 -24.72 30.52
CA VAL A 24 21.54 -24.15 31.03
C VAL A 24 21.52 -24.08 32.57
N GLY A 25 20.38 -23.73 33.16
CA GLY A 25 20.17 -23.76 34.62
C GLY A 25 20.33 -25.15 35.22
N VAL A 26 19.78 -26.18 34.56
CA VAL A 26 19.97 -27.59 34.97
C VAL A 26 21.44 -28.01 34.83
N GLY A 27 22.14 -27.62 33.77
CA GLY A 27 23.58 -27.89 33.60
C GLY A 27 24.46 -27.27 34.70
N LEU A 28 24.10 -26.09 35.19
CA LEU A 28 24.77 -25.41 36.31
C LEU A 28 24.48 -26.05 37.69
N THR A 29 23.34 -26.71 37.87
CA THR A 29 23.07 -27.45 39.11
C THR A 29 23.91 -28.74 39.23
N VAL A 30 24.31 -29.33 38.10
CA VAL A 30 25.14 -30.55 38.06
C VAL A 30 26.62 -30.25 38.41
N THR A 31 27.10 -29.01 38.23
CA THR A 31 28.50 -28.63 38.51
C THR A 31 28.78 -28.23 39.98
N GLY A 32 27.76 -28.17 40.84
CA GLY A 32 27.93 -28.04 42.29
C GLY A 32 28.43 -26.67 42.81
N VAL A 33 28.43 -25.63 41.98
CA VAL A 33 29.09 -24.34 42.29
C VAL A 33 28.28 -23.41 43.20
N ALA A 34 26.96 -23.60 43.37
CA ALA A 34 26.08 -22.60 44.00
C ALA A 34 25.52 -22.94 45.40
N GLY A 35 25.71 -24.15 45.93
CA GLY A 35 25.19 -24.55 47.25
C GLY A 35 23.70 -24.20 47.48
N THR A 36 23.30 -23.92 48.72
CA THR A 36 21.91 -23.65 49.15
C THR A 36 21.26 -22.41 48.50
N TYR A 37 22.04 -21.48 47.94
CA TYR A 37 21.55 -20.18 47.46
C TYR A 37 21.21 -20.15 45.96
N TRP A 38 21.27 -21.30 45.28
CA TRP A 38 20.95 -21.43 43.86
C TRP A 38 19.57 -20.84 43.43
N PRO A 39 18.48 -20.86 44.23
CA PRO A 39 17.19 -20.30 43.80
C PRO A 39 17.24 -18.79 43.62
N LEU A 40 18.02 -18.07 44.44
CA LEU A 40 18.18 -16.61 44.36
C LEU A 40 18.98 -16.19 43.12
N VAL A 41 20.00 -16.97 42.77
CA VAL A 41 20.81 -16.73 41.56
C VAL A 41 19.95 -16.94 40.30
N VAL A 42 19.16 -18.00 40.26
CA VAL A 42 18.24 -18.27 39.13
C VAL A 42 17.16 -17.19 39.03
N ALA A 43 16.56 -16.77 40.14
CA ALA A 43 15.57 -15.69 40.15
C ALA A 43 16.18 -14.34 39.71
N GLY A 44 17.41 -14.03 40.15
CA GLY A 44 18.14 -12.83 39.74
C GLY A 44 18.50 -12.82 38.26
N LEU A 45 18.96 -13.96 37.71
CA LEU A 45 19.31 -14.09 36.29
C LEU A 45 18.07 -14.05 35.39
N TYR A 46 16.96 -14.65 35.84
CA TYR A 46 15.67 -14.57 35.15
C TYR A 46 15.15 -13.13 35.11
N GLY A 47 15.26 -12.41 36.24
CA GLY A 47 14.89 -10.99 36.32
C GLY A 47 15.78 -10.08 35.46
N ALA A 48 17.10 -10.30 35.46
CA ALA A 48 18.03 -9.56 34.62
C ALA A 48 17.82 -9.83 33.13
N GLY A 49 17.53 -11.08 32.75
CA GLY A 49 17.18 -11.45 31.38
C GLY A 49 15.86 -10.81 30.91
N ALA A 50 14.86 -10.71 31.80
CA ALA A 50 13.60 -10.05 31.50
C ALA A 50 13.74 -8.53 31.33
N LEU A 51 14.71 -7.89 32.00
CA LEU A 51 14.99 -6.45 31.90
C LEU A 51 15.84 -6.07 30.69
N ILE A 52 16.69 -6.98 30.19
CA ILE A 52 17.53 -6.78 29.00
C ILE A 52 16.76 -7.13 27.71
N ALA A 53 15.65 -7.86 27.81
CA ALA A 53 14.81 -8.17 26.66
C ALA A 53 14.31 -6.85 26.01
N PRO A 54 14.56 -6.64 24.70
CA PRO A 54 14.04 -5.48 23.99
C PRO A 54 12.52 -5.42 24.15
N PRO A 55 11.93 -4.25 24.45
CA PRO A 55 10.48 -4.13 24.52
C PRO A 55 9.87 -4.63 23.22
N GLU A 56 8.81 -5.42 23.33
CA GLU A 56 8.07 -5.87 22.16
C GLU A 56 7.63 -4.65 21.36
N PRO A 57 7.96 -4.58 20.05
CA PRO A 57 7.47 -3.50 19.22
C PRO A 57 5.94 -3.49 19.29
N PRO A 58 5.33 -2.30 19.32
CA PRO A 58 3.87 -2.19 19.30
C PRO A 58 3.33 -2.98 18.12
N ALA A 59 2.14 -3.56 18.29
CA ALA A 59 1.48 -4.31 17.24
C ALA A 59 1.42 -3.43 15.97
N PRO A 60 1.86 -3.95 14.80
CA PRO A 60 1.78 -3.20 13.57
C PRO A 60 0.31 -2.81 13.32
N PRO A 61 0.05 -1.61 12.75
CA PRO A 61 -1.30 -1.19 12.41
C PRO A 61 -1.96 -2.24 11.51
N GLU A 62 -3.26 -2.47 11.72
CA GLU A 62 -4.00 -3.41 10.88
C GLU A 62 -3.95 -2.95 9.41
N PRO A 63 -3.74 -3.87 8.45
CA PRO A 63 -3.73 -3.53 7.05
C PRO A 63 -5.11 -2.97 6.66
N VAL A 64 -5.12 -1.73 6.17
CA VAL A 64 -6.33 -1.06 5.70
C VAL A 64 -6.98 -1.91 4.60
N GLY A 65 -8.27 -2.19 4.75
CA GLY A 65 -9.00 -2.99 3.78
C GLY A 65 -8.97 -2.37 2.38
N PRO A 66 -9.04 -3.16 1.29
CA PRO A 66 -8.98 -2.67 -0.09
C PRO A 66 -9.97 -1.53 -0.39
N THR A 67 -11.19 -1.64 0.15
CA THR A 67 -12.26 -0.64 -0.02
C THR A 67 -11.96 0.68 0.70
N GLU A 68 -11.30 0.61 1.86
CA GLU A 68 -10.97 1.79 2.67
C GLU A 68 -9.78 2.55 2.08
N GLN A 69 -8.82 1.85 1.44
CA GLN A 69 -7.75 2.49 0.66
C GLN A 69 -8.29 3.31 -0.52
N LEU A 70 -9.23 2.75 -1.30
CA LEU A 70 -9.85 3.47 -2.42
C LEU A 70 -10.74 4.64 -1.96
N GLY A 71 -11.33 4.55 -0.76
CA GLY A 71 -12.07 5.65 -0.16
C GLY A 71 -11.20 6.91 -0.02
N GLY A 72 -9.98 6.75 0.49
CA GLY A 72 -9.02 7.84 0.61
C GLY A 72 -8.58 8.40 -0.75
N VAL A 73 -8.36 7.55 -1.74
CA VAL A 73 -8.00 7.99 -3.11
C VAL A 73 -9.14 8.80 -3.73
N ARG A 74 -10.40 8.36 -3.57
CA ARG A 74 -11.58 9.08 -4.08
C ARG A 74 -11.74 10.46 -3.45
N GLU A 75 -11.47 10.59 -2.16
CA GLU A 75 -11.48 11.89 -1.48
C GLU A 75 -10.39 12.82 -2.03
N ARG A 76 -9.16 12.31 -2.20
CA ARG A 76 -8.04 13.07 -2.78
C ARG A 76 -8.32 13.49 -4.22
N PHE A 77 -8.96 12.61 -4.99
CA PHE A 77 -9.42 12.92 -6.34
C PHE A 77 -10.47 14.03 -6.37
N GLY A 78 -11.40 14.06 -5.42
CA GLY A 78 -12.34 15.17 -5.25
C GLY A 78 -11.62 16.50 -5.03
N ARG A 79 -10.61 16.51 -4.14
CA ARG A 79 -9.77 17.71 -3.91
C ARG A 79 -8.97 18.11 -5.16
N LEU A 80 -8.46 17.15 -5.93
CA LEU A 80 -7.78 17.44 -7.19
C LEU A 80 -8.72 18.12 -8.18
N ARG A 81 -9.98 17.68 -8.30
CA ARG A 81 -11.00 18.32 -9.16
C ARG A 81 -11.24 19.77 -8.78
N GLU A 82 -11.37 20.05 -7.49
CA GLU A 82 -11.52 21.42 -6.98
C GLU A 82 -10.28 22.26 -7.31
N TYR A 83 -9.08 21.74 -7.05
CA TYR A 83 -7.82 22.41 -7.36
C TYR A 83 -7.70 22.79 -8.83
N VAL A 84 -7.92 21.85 -9.75
CA VAL A 84 -7.75 22.13 -11.19
C VAL A 84 -8.83 23.05 -11.74
N ALA A 85 -10.02 23.08 -11.13
CA ALA A 85 -11.10 23.99 -11.52
C ALA A 85 -10.78 25.46 -11.21
N GLU A 86 -9.90 25.73 -10.25
CA GLU A 86 -9.44 27.08 -9.91
C GLU A 86 -8.31 27.57 -10.84
N VAL A 87 -7.72 26.70 -11.66
CA VAL A 87 -6.57 27.03 -12.50
C VAL A 87 -6.99 27.36 -13.93
N GLU A 88 -6.58 28.53 -14.42
CA GLU A 88 -6.74 28.91 -15.83
C GLU A 88 -5.71 28.19 -16.71
N LEU A 89 -6.18 27.24 -17.51
CA LEU A 89 -5.39 26.50 -18.48
C LEU A 89 -5.69 26.93 -19.92
N PRO A 90 -4.74 26.73 -20.86
CA PRO A 90 -5.01 26.93 -22.28
C PRO A 90 -5.96 25.84 -22.78
N ALA A 91 -6.89 26.20 -23.68
CA ALA A 91 -7.93 25.31 -24.22
C ALA A 91 -7.47 23.88 -24.61
N PRO A 92 -6.33 23.66 -25.31
CA PRO A 92 -5.89 22.30 -25.62
C PRO A 92 -5.50 21.49 -24.38
N ALA A 93 -4.88 22.11 -23.38
CA ALA A 93 -4.52 21.43 -22.13
C ALA A 93 -5.74 21.20 -21.23
N GLU A 94 -6.70 22.12 -21.23
CA GLU A 94 -7.96 21.99 -20.50
C GLU A 94 -8.75 20.77 -20.99
N GLY A 95 -8.87 20.59 -22.32
CA GLY A 95 -9.53 19.41 -22.89
C GLY A 95 -8.86 18.09 -22.49
N ARG A 96 -7.52 18.03 -22.55
CA ARG A 96 -6.77 16.82 -22.14
C ARG A 96 -6.83 16.56 -20.65
N LEU A 97 -6.82 17.59 -19.83
CA LEU A 97 -7.01 17.43 -18.39
C LEU A 97 -8.42 16.90 -18.09
N ALA A 98 -9.44 17.40 -18.76
CA ALA A 98 -10.81 16.91 -18.60
C ALA A 98 -10.93 15.42 -18.96
N GLU A 99 -10.37 15.00 -20.10
CA GLU A 99 -10.30 13.58 -20.50
C GLU A 99 -9.61 12.71 -19.45
N LEU A 100 -8.48 13.17 -18.90
CA LEU A 100 -7.76 12.47 -17.83
C LEU A 100 -8.59 12.35 -16.56
N MET A 101 -9.27 13.43 -16.15
CA MET A 101 -10.13 13.43 -14.97
C MET A 101 -11.38 12.56 -15.15
N ASP A 102 -11.89 12.41 -16.37
CA ASP A 102 -12.97 11.47 -16.66
C ASP A 102 -12.48 10.01 -16.55
N LEU A 103 -11.28 9.71 -17.05
CA LEU A 103 -10.66 8.39 -16.92
C LEU A 103 -10.42 8.01 -15.45
N TYR A 104 -9.82 8.90 -14.65
CA TYR A 104 -9.65 8.67 -13.22
C TYR A 104 -10.98 8.54 -12.49
N GLY A 105 -11.98 9.33 -12.89
CA GLY A 105 -13.35 9.20 -12.36
C GLY A 105 -13.93 7.82 -12.63
N ALA A 106 -13.82 7.32 -13.86
CA ALA A 106 -14.31 6.00 -14.24
C ALA A 106 -13.60 4.86 -13.51
N LEU A 107 -12.30 4.98 -13.24
CA LEU A 107 -11.54 4.00 -12.44
C LEU A 107 -11.95 3.97 -10.97
N LEU A 108 -12.36 5.12 -10.42
CA LEU A 108 -12.75 5.28 -9.01
C LEU A 108 -14.26 5.12 -8.76
N GLU A 109 -15.08 5.08 -9.81
CA GLU A 109 -16.51 4.84 -9.71
C GLU A 109 -16.77 3.46 -9.10
N PRO A 110 -17.65 3.33 -8.08
CA PRO A 110 -17.97 2.04 -7.50
C PRO A 110 -18.45 1.02 -8.55
N GLY A 111 -17.81 -0.15 -8.58
CA GLY A 111 -18.11 -1.21 -9.55
C GLY A 111 -16.95 -2.18 -9.71
N TRP A 112 -17.07 -3.08 -10.68
CA TRP A 112 -16.08 -4.14 -10.89
C TRP A 112 -14.67 -3.60 -11.15
N VAL A 113 -14.53 -2.45 -11.84
CA VAL A 113 -13.23 -1.81 -12.10
C VAL A 113 -12.58 -1.42 -10.78
N ALA A 114 -13.32 -0.74 -9.91
CA ALA A 114 -12.84 -0.36 -8.58
C ALA A 114 -12.53 -1.58 -7.73
N ASP A 115 -13.30 -2.67 -7.82
CA ASP A 115 -13.03 -3.90 -7.06
C ASP A 115 -11.73 -4.59 -7.50
N VAL A 116 -11.48 -4.67 -8.81
CA VAL A 116 -10.23 -5.24 -9.37
C VAL A 116 -9.05 -4.32 -9.05
N LEU A 117 -9.24 -3.01 -9.15
CA LEU A 117 -8.24 -2.01 -8.77
C LEU A 117 -7.86 -2.14 -7.29
N ALA A 118 -8.84 -2.24 -6.39
CA ALA A 118 -8.60 -2.41 -4.95
C ALA A 118 -7.80 -3.67 -4.62
N ALA A 119 -7.94 -4.72 -5.43
CA ALA A 119 -7.21 -5.97 -5.24
C ALA A 119 -5.73 -5.88 -5.66
N ASP A 120 -5.33 -4.83 -6.38
CA ASP A 120 -3.95 -4.59 -6.82
C ASP A 120 -3.33 -3.34 -6.17
N PRO A 121 -2.49 -3.51 -5.12
CA PRO A 121 -1.85 -2.40 -4.43
C PRO A 121 -0.95 -1.54 -5.32
N GLU A 122 -0.36 -2.12 -6.37
CA GLU A 122 0.52 -1.38 -7.28
C GLU A 122 -0.29 -0.39 -8.12
N SER A 123 -1.40 -0.84 -8.71
CA SER A 123 -2.33 0.03 -9.43
C SER A 123 -2.95 1.11 -8.54
N VAL A 124 -3.33 0.77 -7.30
CA VAL A 124 -3.81 1.78 -6.33
C VAL A 124 -2.74 2.82 -6.04
N HIS A 125 -1.49 2.40 -5.83
CA HIS A 125 -0.38 3.31 -5.55
C HIS A 125 -0.08 4.22 -6.74
N ALA A 126 -0.04 3.67 -7.96
CA ALA A 126 0.17 4.44 -9.18
C ALA A 126 -0.90 5.52 -9.37
N LEU A 127 -2.17 5.16 -9.19
CA LEU A 127 -3.28 6.11 -9.28
C LEU A 127 -3.22 7.17 -8.17
N SER A 128 -2.90 6.78 -6.92
CA SER A 128 -2.75 7.72 -5.80
C SER A 128 -1.64 8.72 -6.07
N ARG A 129 -0.50 8.26 -6.58
CA ARG A 129 0.63 9.11 -6.95
C ARG A 129 0.26 10.09 -8.07
N ALA A 130 -0.41 9.61 -9.12
CA ALA A 130 -0.80 10.46 -10.23
C ALA A 130 -1.74 11.59 -9.79
N ILE A 131 -2.68 11.28 -8.88
CA ILE A 131 -3.64 12.24 -8.34
C ILE A 131 -2.98 13.24 -7.38
N GLU A 132 -2.07 12.78 -6.52
CA GLU A 132 -1.48 13.61 -5.45
C GLU A 132 -0.26 14.42 -5.89
N LEU A 133 0.49 13.92 -6.86
CA LEU A 133 1.79 14.46 -7.23
C LEU A 133 1.84 14.84 -8.70
N ASP A 134 1.65 13.86 -9.59
CA ASP A 134 2.04 14.06 -10.99
C ASP A 134 1.13 15.09 -11.69
N VAL A 135 -0.20 15.04 -11.51
CA VAL A 135 -1.13 16.05 -12.08
C VAL A 135 -0.90 17.44 -11.49
N PRO A 136 -0.90 17.64 -10.15
CA PRO A 136 -0.59 18.94 -9.56
C PRO A 136 0.76 19.50 -10.01
N GLU A 137 1.81 18.67 -10.08
CA GLU A 137 3.15 19.09 -10.49
C GLU A 137 3.19 19.58 -11.93
N CYS A 138 2.48 18.91 -12.86
CA CYS A 138 2.36 19.36 -14.25
C CYS A 138 1.72 20.77 -14.33
N VAL A 139 0.61 20.97 -13.60
CA VAL A 139 -0.13 22.23 -13.57
C VAL A 139 0.69 23.35 -12.93
N ASP A 140 1.35 23.07 -11.80
CA ASP A 140 2.22 24.03 -11.11
C ASP A 140 3.43 24.43 -11.95
N THR A 141 4.04 23.46 -12.61
CA THR A 141 5.17 23.70 -13.50
C THR A 141 4.75 24.57 -14.68
N TYR A 142 3.58 24.32 -15.27
CA TYR A 142 3.01 25.19 -16.30
C TYR A 142 2.81 26.62 -15.80
N ASN A 143 2.12 26.80 -14.67
CA ASN A 143 1.85 28.13 -14.10
C ASN A 143 3.13 28.91 -13.82
N ARG A 144 4.12 28.25 -13.22
CA ARG A 144 5.44 28.83 -12.93
C ARG A 144 6.16 29.22 -14.22
N THR A 145 6.16 28.35 -15.22
CA THR A 145 6.91 28.56 -16.46
C THR A 145 6.26 29.64 -17.32
N ARG A 146 4.93 29.64 -17.46
CA ARG A 146 4.14 30.68 -18.14
C ARG A 146 4.45 32.08 -17.59
N TRP A 147 4.53 32.22 -16.27
CA TRP A 147 4.93 33.47 -15.63
C TRP A 147 6.33 33.91 -16.08
N TRP A 148 7.31 33.00 -16.07
CA TRP A 148 8.68 33.32 -16.49
C TRP A 148 8.80 33.64 -17.98
N THR A 149 8.07 32.93 -18.85
CA THR A 149 8.08 33.19 -20.30
C THR A 149 7.53 34.58 -20.65
N ARG A 150 6.63 35.14 -19.82
CA ARG A 150 6.18 36.54 -19.97
C ARG A 150 7.30 37.54 -19.70
N LEU A 151 8.25 37.20 -18.83
CA LEU A 151 9.38 38.07 -18.46
C LEU A 151 10.58 37.90 -19.42
N THR A 152 10.81 36.68 -19.90
CA THR A 152 11.89 36.37 -20.85
C THR A 152 11.37 35.46 -21.97
N PRO A 153 10.89 36.03 -23.09
CA PRO A 153 10.43 35.27 -24.23
C PRO A 153 11.59 34.56 -24.95
N GLY A 154 11.36 33.35 -25.47
CA GLY A 154 12.34 32.63 -26.33
C GLY A 154 12.54 31.14 -26.05
N GLY A 155 11.94 30.61 -24.97
CA GLY A 155 11.96 29.17 -24.66
C GLY A 155 10.88 28.36 -25.39
N GLU A 156 10.90 27.04 -25.17
CA GLU A 156 9.82 26.13 -25.60
C GLU A 156 8.46 26.56 -25.00
N SER A 157 7.37 26.41 -25.76
CA SER A 157 6.03 26.81 -25.32
C SER A 157 5.58 25.99 -24.10
N PRO A 158 5.32 26.63 -22.95
CA PRO A 158 4.84 25.96 -21.74
C PRO A 158 3.53 25.21 -21.98
N GLU A 159 2.67 25.73 -22.85
CA GLU A 159 1.38 25.12 -23.21
C GLU A 159 1.57 23.77 -23.89
N ARG A 160 2.48 23.70 -24.87
CA ARG A 160 2.79 22.43 -25.57
C ARG A 160 3.44 21.40 -24.65
N HIS A 161 4.24 21.86 -23.70
CA HIS A 161 4.86 20.98 -22.73
C HIS A 161 3.82 20.37 -21.78
N LEU A 162 2.89 21.18 -21.27
CA LEU A 162 1.78 20.71 -20.44
C LEU A 162 0.90 19.72 -21.20
N GLU A 163 0.48 20.05 -22.43
CA GLU A 163 -0.34 19.16 -23.26
C GLU A 163 0.32 17.78 -23.44
N ARG A 164 1.65 17.76 -23.65
CA ARG A 164 2.41 16.51 -23.77
C ARG A 164 2.44 15.73 -22.46
N GLN A 165 2.67 16.39 -21.32
CA GLN A 165 2.67 15.72 -20.01
C GLN A 165 1.30 15.10 -19.70
N LEU A 166 0.22 15.84 -19.92
CA LEU A 166 -1.14 15.34 -19.72
C LEU A 166 -1.48 14.17 -20.66
N SER A 167 -0.98 14.21 -21.90
CA SER A 167 -1.14 13.10 -22.85
C SER A 167 -0.45 11.82 -22.33
N LEU A 168 0.76 11.93 -21.78
CA LEU A 168 1.48 10.79 -21.21
C LEU A 168 0.74 10.18 -20.01
N LEU A 169 0.21 11.03 -19.12
CA LEU A 169 -0.61 10.57 -17.98
C LEU A 169 -1.90 9.88 -18.43
N SER A 170 -2.51 10.37 -19.51
CA SER A 170 -3.71 9.77 -20.10
C SER A 170 -3.41 8.39 -20.70
N GLU A 171 -2.32 8.26 -21.46
CA GLU A 171 -1.86 6.97 -22.00
C GLU A 171 -1.57 5.95 -20.88
N GLU A 172 -0.99 6.40 -19.77
CA GLU A 172 -0.74 5.55 -18.61
C GLU A 172 -2.04 5.09 -17.94
N ALA A 173 -3.01 5.99 -17.75
CA ALA A 173 -4.33 5.66 -17.22
C ALA A 173 -5.10 4.67 -18.12
N GLU A 174 -4.99 4.83 -19.44
CA GLU A 174 -5.57 3.91 -20.42
C GLU A 174 -4.93 2.51 -20.35
N ARG A 175 -3.59 2.44 -20.22
CA ARG A 175 -2.89 1.16 -20.03
C ARG A 175 -3.34 0.47 -18.75
N LEU A 176 -3.41 1.20 -17.64
CA LEU A 176 -3.92 0.67 -16.38
C LEU A 176 -5.34 0.12 -16.53
N THR A 177 -6.21 0.83 -17.24
CA THR A 177 -7.58 0.36 -17.54
C THR A 177 -7.57 -0.94 -18.37
N ALA A 178 -6.67 -1.05 -19.35
CA ALA A 178 -6.54 -2.25 -20.18
C ALA A 178 -6.05 -3.46 -19.36
N ASP A 179 -5.09 -3.26 -18.47
CA ASP A 179 -4.52 -4.31 -17.62
C ASP A 179 -5.57 -4.83 -16.61
N LEU A 180 -6.39 -3.94 -16.04
CA LEU A 180 -7.51 -4.33 -15.19
C LEU A 180 -8.54 -5.17 -15.96
N ARG A 181 -8.87 -4.79 -17.20
CA ARG A 181 -9.77 -5.57 -18.08
C ARG A 181 -9.22 -6.96 -18.39
N GLU A 182 -7.93 -7.06 -18.68
CA GLU A 182 -7.29 -8.34 -18.97
C GLU A 182 -7.28 -9.26 -17.74
N THR A 183 -7.03 -8.69 -16.56
CA THR A 183 -7.06 -9.41 -15.28
C THR A 183 -8.45 -9.98 -15.00
N GLU A 184 -9.50 -9.19 -15.21
CA GLU A 184 -10.88 -9.67 -15.05
C GLU A 184 -11.24 -10.73 -16.10
N ALA A 185 -10.82 -10.57 -17.36
CA ALA A 185 -11.04 -11.57 -18.40
C ALA A 185 -10.38 -12.92 -18.05
N ARG A 186 -9.14 -12.90 -17.53
CA ARG A 186 -8.44 -14.11 -17.05
C ARG A 186 -9.18 -14.80 -15.90
N ARG A 187 -9.74 -14.01 -14.97
CA ARG A 187 -10.54 -14.53 -13.86
C ARG A 187 -11.82 -15.23 -14.35
N GLN A 188 -12.53 -14.63 -15.30
CA GLN A 188 -13.75 -15.21 -15.87
C GLN A 188 -13.46 -16.50 -16.65
N GLN A 189 -12.36 -16.55 -17.41
CA GLN A 189 -11.94 -17.76 -18.12
C GLN A 189 -11.63 -18.88 -17.14
N THR A 190 -10.86 -18.61 -16.08
CA THR A 190 -10.51 -19.60 -15.06
C THR A 190 -11.75 -20.15 -14.36
N HIS A 191 -12.70 -19.28 -14.03
CA HIS A 191 -13.97 -19.70 -13.43
C HIS A 191 -14.79 -20.58 -14.38
N THR A 192 -14.82 -20.24 -15.68
CA THR A 192 -15.52 -21.03 -16.69
C THR A 192 -14.90 -22.42 -16.84
N THR A 193 -13.58 -22.51 -17.02
CA THR A 193 -12.85 -23.78 -17.09
C THR A 193 -13.09 -24.64 -15.85
N TYR A 194 -13.05 -24.06 -14.66
CA TYR A 194 -13.33 -24.77 -13.42
C TYR A 194 -14.76 -25.35 -13.36
N LEU A 195 -15.77 -24.62 -13.87
CA LEU A 195 -17.14 -25.11 -13.93
C LEU A 195 -17.29 -26.27 -14.95
N GLU A 196 -16.61 -26.18 -16.09
CA GLU A 196 -16.60 -27.23 -17.11
C GLU A 196 -15.99 -28.53 -16.59
N GLU A 197 -14.83 -28.44 -15.92
CA GLU A 197 -14.16 -29.59 -15.30
C GLU A 197 -15.05 -30.24 -14.23
N ARG A 198 -15.70 -29.44 -13.37
CA ARG A 198 -16.61 -29.97 -12.35
C ARG A 198 -17.80 -30.72 -12.94
N GLY A 199 -18.39 -30.21 -14.02
CA GLY A 199 -19.52 -30.84 -14.71
C GLY A 199 -19.16 -32.15 -15.43
N GLN A 200 -17.90 -32.36 -15.78
CA GLN A 200 -17.41 -33.61 -16.39
C GLN A 200 -17.10 -34.70 -15.35
N HIS A 201 -16.97 -34.33 -14.08
CA HIS A 201 -16.71 -35.23 -12.96
C HIS A 201 -17.97 -35.65 -12.17
N SER A 202 -19.17 -35.22 -12.59
CA SER A 202 -20.47 -35.61 -12.04
C SER A 202 -21.25 -36.52 -12.98
#